data_AF-A0A552AK59-F1
#
_entry.id   AF-A0A552AK59-F1
#
_cell.length_a   1.000
_cell.length_b   1.000
_cell.length_c   1.000
_cell.angle_alpha   90.00
_cell.angle_beta   90.00
_cell.angle_gamma   90.00
#
_symmetry.space_group_name_H-M   'P 1'
#
loop_
_entity.id
_entity.type
_entity.pdbx_description
1 polymer ?
#
loop_
_entity_poly.entity_id
_entity_poly.type
_entity_poly.pdbx_seq_one_letter_code
_entity_poly.pdbx_strand_id
1 'polypeptide(L)' 'MFVLKYKVKPKPNQIEAINEAIRTTQFVRNKVLRYWMDNRGVGKTELFRYNTALRKEFKFVDDLNSHACQTAVERTLRA' A
#
# COMPACT_ATOMS: atom_id res chain seq x y z
N MET A 1 17.01 -14.12 30.45
CA MET A 1 16.44 -13.18 29.45
C MET A 1 14.98 -12.97 29.78
N PHE A 2 14.59 -11.76 30.20
CA PHE A 2 13.19 -11.44 30.50
C PHE A 2 12.51 -10.95 29.22
N VAL A 3 11.39 -11.57 28.85
CA VAL A 3 10.58 -11.15 27.71
C VAL A 3 9.28 -10.56 28.25
N LEU A 4 9.15 -9.24 28.16
CA LEU A 4 7.91 -8.55 28.51
C LEU A 4 6.99 -8.55 27.29
N LYS A 5 5.80 -9.13 27.45
CA LYS A 5 4.74 -9.12 26.42
C LYS A 5 3.63 -8.16 26.86
N TYR A 6 3.41 -7.13 26.06
CA TYR A 6 2.29 -6.21 26.21
C TYR A 6 1.44 -6.21 24.94
N LYS A 7 0.11 -6.08 25.12
CA LYS A 7 -0.81 -5.84 24.00
C LYS A 7 -0.86 -4.33 23.74
N VAL A 8 -0.76 -3.94 22.47
CA VAL A 8 -0.97 -2.54 22.06
C VAL A 8 -2.43 -2.19 22.31
N LYS A 9 -2.69 -1.11 23.05
CA LYS A 9 -4.01 -0.52 23.26
C LYS A 9 -4.04 0.86 22.58
N PRO A 10 -4.34 0.91 21.27
CA PRO A 10 -4.34 2.16 20.53
C PRO A 10 -5.53 3.04 20.95
N LYS A 11 -5.34 4.35 20.86
CA LYS A 11 -6.43 5.33 21.00
C LYS A 11 -7.37 5.24 19.78
N PRO A 12 -8.64 5.66 19.89
CA PRO A 12 -9.60 5.60 18.77
C PRO A 12 -9.08 6.23 17.46
N ASN A 13 -8.46 7.41 17.54
CA ASN A 13 -7.87 8.08 16.39
C ASN A 13 -6.72 7.28 15.73
N GLN A 14 -5.95 6.52 16.51
CA GLN A 14 -4.90 5.65 15.97
C GLN A 14 -5.50 4.44 15.24
N ILE A 15 -6.61 3.89 15.76
CA ILE A 15 -7.34 2.80 15.09
C ILE A 15 -7.89 3.28 13.74
N GLU A 16 -8.46 4.48 13.70
CA GLU A 16 -8.96 5.10 12.47
C GLU A 16 -7.85 5.30 11.45
N ALA A 17 -6.71 5.88 11.85
CA ALA A 17 -5.55 6.05 10.97
C ALA A 17 -4.99 4.72 10.44
N ILE A 18 -4.97 3.67 11.27
CA ILE A 18 -4.57 2.32 10.83
C ILE A 18 -5.55 1.78 9.79
N ASN A 19 -6.85 1.90 10.03
CA ASN A 19 -7.88 1.44 9.09
C ASN A 19 -7.81 2.19 7.76
N GLU A 20 -7.57 3.50 7.80
CA GLU A 20 -7.35 4.32 6.61
C GLU A 20 -6.11 3.87 5.84
N ALA A 21 -4.97 3.69 6.52
CA ALA A 21 -3.74 3.20 5.89
C ALA A 21 -3.91 1.81 5.24
N ILE A 22 -4.67 0.90 5.88
CA ILE A 22 -5.02 -0.41 5.31
C ILE A 22 -5.85 -0.24 4.04
N ARG A 23 -6.88 0.61 4.06
CA ARG A 23 -7.74 0.87 2.90
C ARG A 23 -6.94 1.47 1.74
N THR A 24 -6.07 2.45 2.00
CA THR A 24 -5.20 3.05 0.99
C THR A 24 -4.23 2.02 0.41
N THR A 25 -3.64 1.16 1.24
CA THR A 25 -2.75 0.08 0.77
C THR A 25 -3.48 -0.89 -0.16
N GLN A 26 -4.72 -1.27 0.19
CA GLN A 26 -5.56 -2.13 -0.65
C GLN A 26 -5.95 -1.43 -1.97
N PHE A 27 -6.26 -0.14 -1.93
CA PHE A 27 -6.54 0.66 -3.13
C PHE A 27 -5.35 0.64 -4.10
N VAL A 28 -4.14 0.94 -3.62
CA VAL A 28 -2.91 0.92 -4.45
C VAL A 28 -2.72 -0.46 -5.07
N ARG A 29 -2.78 -1.52 -4.26
CA ARG A 29 -2.64 -2.91 -4.74
C ARG A 29 -3.65 -3.23 -5.84
N ASN A 30 -4.92 -2.92 -5.62
CA ASN A 30 -6.00 -3.24 -6.56
C ASN A 30 -5.86 -2.46 -7.87
N LYS A 31 -5.49 -1.17 -7.81
CA LYS A 31 -5.23 -0.36 -9.01
C LYS A 31 -4.05 -0.90 -9.81
N VAL A 32 -2.95 -1.24 -9.13
CA VAL A 32 -1.75 -1.81 -9.77
C VAL A 32 -2.06 -3.19 -10.38
N LEU A 33 -2.82 -4.04 -9.68
CA LEU A 33 -3.26 -5.33 -10.21
C LEU A 33 -4.12 -5.15 -11.45
N ARG A 34 -5.09 -4.23 -11.40
CA ARG A 34 -5.95 -3.95 -12.54
C ARG A 34 -5.14 -3.45 -13.75
N TYR A 35 -4.22 -2.52 -13.51
CA TYR A 35 -3.32 -2.02 -14.55
C TYR A 35 -2.48 -3.15 -15.17
N TRP A 36 -1.96 -4.07 -14.37
CA TRP A 36 -1.23 -5.24 -14.86
C TRP A 36 -2.10 -6.19 -15.68
N MET A 37 -3.35 -6.43 -15.27
CA MET A 37 -4.29 -7.28 -16.02
C MET A 37 -4.66 -6.68 -17.38
N ASP A 38 -4.88 -5.36 -17.42
CA ASP A 38 -5.26 -4.65 -18.64
C ASP A 38 -4.07 -4.48 -19.61
N ASN A 39 -2.83 -4.52 -19.11
CA ASN A 39 -1.62 -4.32 -19.90
C ASN A 39 -0.72 -5.56 -19.82
N ARG A 40 -0.86 -6.48 -20.79
CA ARG A 40 -0.05 -7.70 -20.84
C ARG A 40 1.40 -7.39 -21.18
N GLY A 41 2.35 -8.03 -20.47
CA GLY A 41 3.79 -7.86 -20.68
C GLY A 41 4.42 -6.72 -19.88
N VAL A 42 3.64 -6.03 -19.04
CA VAL A 42 4.15 -4.97 -18.17
C VAL A 42 5.00 -5.56 -17.04
N GLY A 43 6.25 -5.12 -16.98
CA GLY A 43 7.22 -5.55 -15.98
C GLY A 43 7.18 -4.74 -14.68
N LYS A 44 8.02 -5.15 -13.71
CA LYS A 44 8.13 -4.53 -12.37
C LYS A 44 8.29 -3.01 -12.45
N THR A 45 9.20 -2.51 -13.30
CA THR A 45 9.52 -1.08 -13.44
C THR A 45 8.29 -0.23 -13.75
N GLU A 46 7.47 -0.67 -14.69
CA GLU A 46 6.28 0.08 -15.12
C GLU A 46 5.18 0.09 -14.03
N LEU A 47 5.05 -0.99 -13.24
CA LEU A 47 4.14 -1.00 -12.09
C LEU A 47 4.56 0.02 -11.01
N PHE A 48 5.87 0.20 -10.77
CA PHE A 48 6.35 1.24 -9.86
C PHE A 48 6.11 2.64 -10.42
N ARG A 49 6.32 2.86 -11.71
CA ARG A 49 6.00 4.15 -12.37
C ARG A 49 4.51 4.46 -12.27
N TYR A 50 3.65 3.46 -12.47
CA TYR A 50 2.20 3.59 -12.29
C TYR A 50 1.85 3.96 -10.85
N ASN A 51 2.46 3.33 -9.85
CA ASN A 51 2.29 3.73 -8.44
C ASN A 51 2.74 5.18 -8.17
N THR A 52 3.83 5.66 -8.79
CA THR A 52 4.22 7.07 -8.70
C THR A 52 3.18 8.00 -9.32
N ALA A 53 2.53 7.59 -10.42
CA ALA A 53 1.42 8.35 -11.00
C ALA A 53 0.20 8.38 -10.05
N LEU A 54 -0.17 7.25 -9.43
CA LEU A 54 -1.24 7.18 -8.44
C LEU A 54 -1.00 8.10 -7.24
N ARG A 55 0.25 8.20 -6.75
CA ARG A 55 0.59 9.13 -5.67
C ARG A 55 0.39 10.59 -6.08
N LYS A 56 0.72 10.95 -7.32
CA LYS A 56 0.49 12.31 -7.83
C LYS A 56 -0.99 12.62 -8.04
N GLU A 57 -1.79 11.61 -8.39
CA GLU A 57 -3.23 11.75 -8.67
C GLU A 57 -4.07 11.80 -7.38
N PHE A 58 -3.73 10.99 -6.39
CA PHE A 58 -4.52 10.81 -5.18
C PHE A 58 -3.75 11.24 -3.94
N LYS A 59 -4.17 12.37 -3.34
CA LYS A 59 -3.54 12.91 -2.13
C LYS A 59 -3.44 11.89 -0.98
N PHE A 60 -4.49 11.11 -0.75
CA PHE A 60 -4.49 10.08 0.29
C PHE A 60 -3.48 8.94 0.03
N VAL A 61 -3.10 8.71 -1.23
CA VAL A 61 -2.04 7.76 -1.61
C VAL A 61 -0.65 8.38 -1.41
N ASP A 62 -0.52 9.69 -1.62
CA ASP A 62 0.71 10.42 -1.30
C ASP A 62 0.97 10.52 0.21
N ASP A 63 -0.10 10.72 0.98
CA ASP A 63 -0.02 10.77 2.45
C ASP A 63 0.38 9.40 3.05
N LEU A 64 0.21 8.30 2.31
CA LEU A 64 0.70 6.99 2.70
C LEU A 64 2.22 6.89 2.58
N ASN A 65 2.88 6.23 3.54
CA ASN A 65 4.32 6.02 3.51
C ASN A 65 4.77 5.30 2.21
N SER A 66 5.86 5.79 1.60
CA SER A 66 6.38 5.26 0.33
C SER A 66 6.71 3.77 0.37
N HIS A 67 7.19 3.25 1.50
CA HIS A 67 7.51 1.83 1.67
C HIS A 67 6.23 0.96 1.70
N ALA A 68 5.14 1.47 2.25
CA ALA A 68 3.84 0.79 2.23
C ALA A 68 3.30 0.70 0.79
N CYS A 69 3.42 1.78 0.01
CA CYS A 69 3.07 1.77 -1.42
C CYS A 69 3.93 0.78 -2.22
N GLN A 70 5.25 0.76 -1.99
CA GLN A 70 6.15 -0.20 -2.64
C GLN A 70 5.76 -1.65 -2.32
N THR A 71 5.51 -1.94 -1.05
CA THR A 71 5.06 -3.27 -0.61
C THR A 71 3.73 -3.66 -1.26
N ALA A 72 2.80 -2.71 -1.43
CA ALA A 72 1.54 -2.96 -2.13
C ALA A 72 1.74 -3.39 -3.59
N VAL A 73 2.65 -2.72 -4.31
CA VAL A 73 3.04 -3.09 -5.68
C VAL A 73 3.69 -4.47 -5.72
N GLU A 74 4.63 -4.76 -4.82
CA GLU A 74 5.32 -6.05 -4.80
C GLU A 74 4.40 -7.22 -4.45
N ARG A 75 3.38 -7.01 -3.62
CA ARG A 75 2.36 -8.02 -3.32
C ARG A 75 1.51 -8.40 -4.53
N THR A 76 1.37 -7.51 -5.51
CA THR A 76 0.70 -7.82 -6.77
C THR A 76 1.51 -8.80 -7.61
N LEU A 77 2.84 -8.73 -7.55
CA LEU A 77 3.75 -9.61 -8.31
C LEU A 77 3.90 -11.01 -7.71
N ARG A 78 3.46 -11.22 -6.46
CA ARG A 78 3.53 -12.50 -5.74
C ARG A 78 2.20 -13.26 -5.71
N ALA A 79 1.13 -12.65 -6.24
CA ALA A 79 -0.22 -13.21 -6.26
C ALA A 79 -0.45 -14.01 -7.55
#